data_AF-A0A136HNC5-F1
#
_entry.id   AF-A0A136HNC5-F1
#
_cell.length_a   1.000
_cell.length_b   1.000
_cell.length_c   1.000
_cell.angle_alpha   90.00
_cell.angle_beta   90.00
_cell.angle_gamma   90.00
#
_symmetry.space_group_name_H-M   'P 1'
#
loop_
_entity.id
_entity.type
_entity.pdbx_description
1 polymer ?
#
loop_
_entity_poly.entity_id
_entity_poly.type
_entity_poly.pdbx_seq_one_letter_code
_entity_poly.pdbx_strand_id
1 'polypeptide(L)'
;MTSPKHTLQEKMVESNPSLESEINSARINALELKLETLSIITESLWNLLEDSGLDPKPDLKNEMAKVISDRGKRDAITVYCPACHSQEKANAGYCQTCGESLNYSGDISPFDY
;
A
#
# COMPACT_ATOMS: atom_id res chain seq x y z
N MET A 1 24.28 -3.25 -55.12
CA MET A 1 24.18 -3.17 -53.63
C MET A 1 22.72 -3.01 -53.27
N THR A 2 22.08 -4.07 -52.80
CA THR A 2 20.69 -4.05 -52.36
C THR A 2 20.61 -4.84 -51.07
N SER A 3 20.58 -4.13 -49.95
CA SER A 3 20.39 -4.72 -48.62
C SER A 3 18.97 -5.32 -48.51
N PRO A 4 18.81 -6.51 -47.91
CA PRO A 4 17.50 -7.08 -47.63
C PRO A 4 16.81 -6.32 -46.48
N LYS A 5 15.52 -6.03 -46.66
CA LYS A 5 14.67 -5.40 -45.64
C LYS A 5 14.53 -6.36 -44.45
N HIS A 6 14.94 -5.90 -43.27
CA HIS A 6 14.64 -6.57 -42.00
C HIS A 6 13.13 -6.53 -41.76
N THR A 7 12.48 -7.69 -41.80
CA THR A 7 11.11 -7.86 -41.31
C THR A 7 11.16 -7.80 -39.79
N LEU A 8 10.63 -6.73 -39.19
CA LEU A 8 10.36 -6.68 -37.75
C LEU A 8 9.24 -7.69 -37.46
N GLN A 9 9.58 -8.83 -36.88
CA GLN A 9 8.57 -9.72 -36.31
C GLN A 9 8.05 -9.09 -35.04
N GLU A 10 6.81 -8.63 -35.09
CA GLU A 10 6.05 -8.19 -33.93
C GLU A 10 5.83 -9.42 -33.02
N LYS A 11 6.57 -9.48 -31.93
CA LYS A 11 6.45 -10.54 -30.93
C LYS A 11 5.14 -10.33 -30.18
N MET A 12 4.05 -10.90 -30.68
CA MET A 12 2.81 -11.01 -29.91
C MET A 12 3.11 -11.75 -28.61
N VAL A 13 2.95 -11.05 -27.49
CA VAL A 13 2.97 -11.65 -26.16
C VAL A 13 1.65 -12.39 -26.00
N GLU A 14 1.67 -13.70 -26.20
CA GLU A 14 0.53 -14.55 -25.82
C GLU A 14 0.49 -14.61 -24.29
N SER A 15 -0.51 -13.96 -23.70
CA SER A 15 -0.89 -14.12 -22.30
C SER A 15 -1.26 -15.58 -22.07
N ASN A 16 -0.48 -16.29 -21.25
CA ASN A 16 -0.70 -17.71 -20.96
C ASN A 16 -1.69 -17.85 -19.77
N PRO A 17 -2.96 -18.21 -20.00
CA PRO A 17 -4.02 -18.10 -18.98
C PRO A 17 -3.78 -18.99 -17.75
N SER A 18 -3.04 -20.10 -17.90
CA SER A 18 -2.72 -20.99 -16.78
C SER A 18 -1.75 -20.34 -15.80
N LEU A 19 -0.77 -19.58 -16.30
CA LEU A 19 0.23 -18.91 -15.47
C LEU A 19 -0.40 -17.76 -14.67
N GLU A 20 -1.32 -16.99 -15.28
CA GLU A 20 -2.07 -15.95 -14.58
C GLU A 20 -2.97 -16.55 -13.47
N SER A 21 -3.61 -17.69 -13.74
CA SER A 21 -4.40 -18.42 -12.74
C SER A 21 -3.56 -18.89 -11.56
N GLU A 22 -2.37 -19.43 -11.82
CA GLU A 22 -1.42 -19.85 -10.78
C GLU A 22 -0.93 -18.67 -9.94
N ILE A 23 -0.57 -17.55 -10.57
CA ILE A 23 -0.16 -16.31 -9.88
C ILE A 23 -1.29 -15.78 -9.00
N ASN A 24 -2.51 -15.75 -9.53
CA ASN A 24 -3.68 -15.29 -8.77
C ASN A 24 -3.96 -16.20 -7.58
N SER A 25 -3.88 -17.52 -7.77
CA SER A 25 -4.06 -18.50 -6.69
C SER A 25 -2.99 -18.33 -5.60
N ALA A 26 -1.71 -18.16 -5.99
CA ALA A 26 -0.63 -17.89 -5.05
C ALA A 26 -0.85 -16.58 -4.27
N ARG A 27 -1.33 -15.54 -4.94
CA ARG A 27 -1.65 -14.25 -4.31
C ARG A 27 -2.81 -14.37 -3.33
N ILE A 28 -3.86 -15.13 -3.66
CA ILE A 28 -5.00 -15.39 -2.77
C ILE A 28 -4.51 -16.10 -1.51
N ASN A 29 -3.76 -17.19 -1.65
CA ASN A 29 -3.22 -17.94 -0.51
C ASN A 29 -2.34 -17.06 0.39
N ALA A 30 -1.52 -16.18 -0.21
CA ALA A 30 -0.71 -15.24 0.56
C ALA A 30 -1.54 -14.19 1.31
N LEU A 31 -2.68 -13.76 0.75
CA LEU A 31 -3.61 -12.85 1.42
C LEU A 31 -4.34 -13.57 2.57
N GLU A 32 -4.76 -14.81 2.37
CA GLU A 32 -5.41 -15.63 3.41
C GLU A 32 -4.48 -15.83 4.62
N LEU A 33 -3.21 -16.18 4.38
CA LEU A 33 -2.22 -16.32 5.45
C LEU A 33 -1.99 -15.01 6.23
N LYS A 34 -1.98 -13.86 5.53
CA LYS A 34 -1.89 -12.55 6.17
C LYS A 34 -3.12 -12.25 7.03
N LEU A 35 -4.32 -12.62 6.58
CA LEU A 35 -5.55 -12.45 7.35
C LEU A 35 -5.56 -13.31 8.61
N GLU A 36 -5.13 -14.57 8.51
CA GLU A 36 -5.01 -15.46 9.67
C GLU A 36 -4.01 -14.88 10.70
N THR A 37 -2.85 -14.43 10.22
CA THR A 37 -1.84 -13.79 11.08
C THR A 37 -2.41 -12.54 11.78
N LEU A 38 -3.14 -11.69 11.06
CA LEU A 38 -3.79 -10.51 11.64
C LEU A 38 -4.84 -10.89 12.69
N SER A 39 -5.61 -11.96 12.46
CA SER A 39 -6.59 -12.48 13.43
C SER A 39 -5.91 -12.85 14.74
N ILE A 40 -4.81 -13.62 14.69
CA ILE A 40 -4.05 -14.02 15.88
C ILE A 40 -3.48 -12.82 16.62
N ILE A 41 -2.93 -11.84 15.89
CA ILE A 41 -2.41 -10.59 16.48
C ILE A 41 -3.54 -9.84 17.19
N THR A 42 -4.71 -9.71 16.57
CA THR A 42 -5.84 -9.00 17.18
C THR A 42 -6.32 -9.69 18.44
N GLU A 43 -6.46 -11.01 18.44
CA GLU A 43 -6.84 -11.78 19.64
C GLU A 43 -5.80 -11.61 20.76
N SER A 44 -4.51 -11.69 20.42
CA SER A 44 -3.43 -11.49 21.38
C SER A 44 -3.45 -10.08 22.00
N LEU A 45 -3.72 -9.05 21.20
CA LEU A 45 -3.84 -7.67 21.68
C LEU A 45 -5.06 -7.50 22.61
N TRP A 46 -6.18 -8.13 22.30
CA TRP A 46 -7.36 -8.13 23.18
C TRP A 46 -7.06 -8.74 24.54
N ASN A 47 -6.43 -9.91 24.56
CA ASN A 47 -6.05 -10.58 25.81
C ASN A 47 -5.12 -9.69 26.66
N LEU A 48 -4.13 -9.03 26.04
CA LEU A 48 -3.24 -8.09 26.73
C LEU A 48 -3.97 -6.87 27.31
N LEU A 49 -4.96 -6.34 26.59
CA LEU A 49 -5.79 -5.22 27.07
C LEU A 49 -6.65 -5.62 28.27
N GLU A 50 -7.28 -6.79 28.21
CA GLU A 50 -8.05 -7.37 29.30
C GLU A 50 -7.19 -7.62 30.55
N ASP A 51 -6.01 -8.24 30.37
CA ASP A 51 -5.05 -8.49 31.45
C ASP A 51 -4.54 -7.20 32.10
N SER A 52 -4.49 -6.10 31.35
CA SER A 52 -4.08 -4.78 31.83
C SER A 52 -5.16 -4.06 32.64
N GLY A 53 -6.36 -4.65 32.79
CA GLY A 53 -7.49 -4.05 33.51
C GLY A 53 -8.10 -2.85 32.82
N LEU A 54 -7.83 -2.65 31.53
CA LEU A 54 -8.46 -1.62 30.71
C LEU A 54 -9.84 -2.13 30.30
N ASP A 55 -10.91 -1.43 30.70
CA ASP A 55 -12.29 -1.81 30.34
C ASP A 55 -12.43 -1.87 28.80
N PRO A 56 -12.63 -3.05 28.20
CA PRO A 56 -12.73 -3.23 26.77
C PRO A 56 -14.13 -2.87 26.27
N LYS A 57 -14.68 -1.74 26.74
CA LYS A 57 -15.83 -1.07 26.09
C LYS A 57 -15.42 -0.02 25.05
N PRO A 58 -14.42 -0.23 24.16
CA PRO A 58 -14.35 0.62 22.99
C PRO A 58 -15.46 0.18 22.04
N ASP A 59 -16.23 1.15 21.58
CA ASP A 59 -17.00 0.99 20.36
C ASP A 59 -16.00 0.88 19.21
N LEU A 60 -15.46 -0.33 19.02
CA LEU A 60 -14.42 -0.63 18.03
C LEU A 60 -14.87 -0.19 16.64
N LYS A 61 -16.16 -0.35 16.33
CA LYS A 61 -16.73 0.07 15.06
C LYS A 61 -16.59 1.58 14.85
N ASN A 62 -16.89 2.38 15.87
CA ASN A 62 -16.72 3.83 15.80
C ASN A 62 -15.25 4.25 15.77
N GLU A 63 -14.36 3.60 16.52
CA GLU A 63 -12.92 3.91 16.44
C GLU A 63 -12.35 3.51 15.07
N MET A 64 -12.74 2.36 14.52
CA MET A 64 -12.38 1.98 13.14
C MET A 64 -12.86 3.01 12.12
N ALA A 65 -14.10 3.49 12.24
CA ALA A 65 -14.64 4.51 11.35
C ALA A 65 -13.84 5.83 11.44
N LYS A 66 -13.43 6.23 12.65
CA LYS A 66 -12.58 7.39 12.88
C LYS A 66 -11.19 7.20 12.26
N VAL A 67 -10.53 6.06 12.49
CA VAL A 67 -9.23 5.75 11.88
C VAL A 67 -9.30 5.75 10.36
N ILE A 68 -10.35 5.19 9.75
CA ILE A 68 -10.57 5.23 8.30
C ILE A 68 -10.68 6.69 7.81
N SER A 69 -11.49 7.50 8.50
CA SER A 69 -11.66 8.92 8.14
C SER A 69 -10.33 9.68 8.23
N ASP A 70 -9.56 9.48 9.30
CA ASP A 70 -8.30 10.18 9.53
C ASP A 70 -7.22 9.74 8.53
N ARG A 71 -7.17 8.45 8.16
CA ARG A 71 -6.32 7.98 7.05
C ARG A 71 -6.69 8.65 5.74
N GLY A 72 -7.98 8.70 5.40
CA GLY A 72 -8.45 9.35 4.18
C GLY A 72 -8.07 10.84 4.10
N LYS A 73 -8.12 11.56 5.23
CA LYS A 73 -7.67 12.96 5.30
C LYS A 73 -6.18 13.08 5.03
N ARG A 74 -5.34 12.21 5.62
CA ARG A 74 -3.88 12.24 5.44
C ARG A 74 -3.46 11.84 4.03
N ASP A 75 -4.10 10.83 3.45
CA ASP A 75 -3.86 10.37 2.08
C ASP A 75 -4.18 11.43 1.03
N ALA A 76 -5.10 12.35 1.32
CA ALA A 76 -5.46 13.45 0.45
C ALA A 76 -4.44 14.61 0.46
N ILE A 77 -3.47 14.61 1.39
CA ILE A 77 -2.48 15.68 1.50
C ILE A 77 -1.39 15.46 0.46
N THR A 78 -1.21 16.46 -0.40
CA THR A 78 -0.15 16.48 -1.41
C THR A 78 0.83 17.61 -1.18
N VAL A 79 2.07 17.40 -1.56
CA VAL A 79 3.14 18.40 -1.57
C VAL A 79 3.73 18.52 -2.97
N TYR A 80 4.33 19.67 -3.27
CA TYR A 80 5.09 19.85 -4.50
C TYR A 80 6.57 19.59 -4.24
N CYS A 81 7.20 18.81 -5.12
CA CYS A 81 8.63 18.59 -5.08
C CYS A 81 9.38 19.92 -5.24
N PRO A 82 10.37 20.23 -4.38
CA PRO A 82 11.13 21.48 -4.49
C PRO A 82 12.06 21.54 -5.72
N ALA A 83 12.45 20.39 -6.28
CA ALA A 83 13.37 20.32 -7.42
C ALA A 83 12.68 20.25 -8.78
N CYS A 84 11.66 19.39 -8.94
CA CYS A 84 10.99 19.17 -10.22
C CYS A 84 9.53 19.62 -10.25
N HIS A 85 9.00 20.13 -9.12
CA HIS A 85 7.62 20.58 -8.97
C HIS A 85 6.53 19.55 -9.30
N SER A 86 6.85 18.25 -9.35
CA SER A 86 5.84 17.20 -9.40
C SER A 86 4.98 17.23 -8.13
N GLN A 87 3.69 16.91 -8.27
CA GLN A 87 2.79 16.76 -7.14
C GLN A 87 2.93 15.33 -6.60
N GLU A 88 3.24 15.22 -5.31
CA GLU A 88 3.52 13.96 -4.63
C GLU A 88 2.66 13.85 -3.37
N LYS A 89 2.48 12.63 -2.85
CA LYS A 89 1.85 12.44 -1.54
C LYS A 89 2.75 12.96 -0.43
N ALA A 90 2.15 13.58 0.58
CA ALA A 90 2.89 14.15 1.70
C ALA A 90 3.70 13.12 2.51
N ASN A 91 3.23 11.87 2.58
CA ASN A 91 3.91 10.77 3.29
C ASN A 91 4.94 10.01 2.44
N ALA A 92 5.15 10.36 1.17
CA ALA A 92 6.03 9.60 0.27
C ALA A 92 7.53 9.67 0.66
N GLY A 93 7.94 10.67 1.46
CA GLY A 93 9.32 10.91 1.89
C GLY A 93 10.27 11.40 0.79
N TYR A 94 10.13 10.88 -0.43
CA TYR A 94 10.90 11.22 -1.61
C TYR A 94 9.99 11.38 -2.83
N CYS A 95 10.40 12.26 -3.74
CA CYS A 95 9.72 12.48 -5.01
C CYS A 95 9.87 11.24 -5.91
N GLN A 96 8.76 10.68 -6.37
CA GLN A 96 8.77 9.51 -7.26
C GLN A 96 9.32 9.84 -8.66
N THR A 97 9.32 11.12 -9.04
CA THR A 97 9.79 11.57 -10.35
C THR A 97 11.29 11.81 -10.40
N CYS A 98 11.87 12.49 -9.41
CA CYS A 98 13.28 12.91 -9.43
C CYS A 98 14.12 12.43 -8.24
N GLY A 99 13.51 11.75 -7.25
CA GLY A 99 14.21 11.20 -6.09
C GLY A 99 14.60 12.22 -5.01
N GLU A 100 14.29 13.50 -5.20
CA GLU A 100 14.57 14.56 -4.21
C GLU A 100 13.73 14.35 -2.93
N SER A 101 14.27 14.72 -1.78
CA SER A 101 13.55 14.61 -0.52
C SER A 101 12.36 15.59 -0.48
N LEU A 102 11.21 15.10 -0.01
CA LEU A 102 10.01 15.90 0.17
C LEU A 102 9.96 16.46 1.59
N ASN A 103 9.99 17.78 1.71
CA ASN A 103 9.85 18.45 3.00
C ASN A 103 8.36 18.65 3.31
N TYR A 104 7.75 17.66 3.98
CA TYR A 104 6.44 17.82 4.61
C TYR A 104 6.61 17.92 6.13
N SER A 105 6.10 19.01 6.71
CA SER A 105 6.24 19.31 8.14
C SER A 105 4.97 19.01 8.96
N GLY A 106 3.99 18.32 8.37
CA GLY A 106 2.77 17.93 9.08
C GLY A 106 2.92 16.57 9.75
N ASP A 107 1.95 16.21 10.58
CA ASP A 107 1.95 14.92 11.28
C ASP A 107 1.79 13.77 10.28
N ILE A 108 2.80 12.90 10.24
CA ILE A 108 2.76 11.61 9.54
C ILE A 108 2.51 10.54 10.58
N SER A 109 1.50 9.69 10.36
CA SER A 109 1.28 8.58 11.28
C SER A 109 2.30 7.48 11.03
N PRO A 110 2.75 6.76 12.07
CA PRO A 110 3.69 5.65 11.92
C PRO A 110 3.12 4.49 11.08
N PHE A 111 1.82 4.50 10.80
CA PHE A 111 1.11 3.51 9.99
C PHE A 111 0.87 3.95 8.54
N ASP A 112 1.38 5.11 8.12
CA ASP A 112 1.16 5.67 6.78
C ASP A 112 2.33 5.41 5.80
N TYR A 113 3.32 4.61 6.21
CA TYR A 113 4.50 4.23 5.41
C TYR A 113 4.27 2.96 4.58
#